data_AF-U9TER1-F1
#
_entry.id   AF-U9TER1-F1
#
_cell.length_a   1.000
_cell.length_b   1.000
_cell.length_c   1.000
_cell.angle_alpha   90.00
_cell.angle_beta   90.00
_cell.angle_gamma   90.00
#
_symmetry.space_group_name_H-M   'P 1'
#
loop_
_entity.id
_entity.type
_entity.pdbx_description
1 polymer ?
#
loop_
_entity_poly.entity_id
_entity_poly.type
_entity_poly.pdbx_seq_one_letter_code
_entity_poly.pdbx_strand_id
1 'polypeptide(L)'
;MVLQNNLNDMKLTREDILSRTHENMKEMVSAGQGKEYSVHYVKNAFWKFPNLNIYEACVPDRMHHIDLGLFKYQLEFTQEILKKVRGLELQKIFDERLRQIPRFPGLKLLSKVGQLKVMTASDYRHIMKIAIFALDEIFSEENEITCKELCELYTKFNKMYTMSRQESYTENELNIFE
;
A
#
# COMPACT_ATOMS: atom_id res chain seq x y z
N MET A 1 4.64 24.60 -25.41
CA MET A 1 5.73 24.56 -24.45
C MET A 1 5.96 26.00 -24.20
N VAL A 2 5.68 26.42 -22.98
CA VAL A 2 5.71 27.80 -22.57
C VAL A 2 6.75 27.85 -21.46
N LEU A 3 7.59 28.90 -21.48
CA LEU A 3 8.53 29.13 -20.40
C LEU A 3 7.76 29.29 -19.10
N GLN A 4 8.33 28.77 -18.01
CA GLN A 4 7.72 28.79 -16.68
C GLN A 4 7.30 30.21 -16.28
N ASN A 5 8.13 31.20 -16.60
CA ASN A 5 7.87 32.62 -16.32
C ASN A 5 6.66 33.19 -17.09
N ASN A 6 6.30 32.56 -18.21
CA ASN A 6 5.22 33.02 -19.09
C ASN A 6 3.92 32.23 -18.88
N LEU A 7 3.87 31.27 -17.95
CA LEU A 7 2.67 30.44 -17.71
C LEU A 7 1.43 31.27 -17.33
N ASN A 8 1.63 32.45 -16.74
CA ASN A 8 0.56 33.36 -16.33
C ASN A 8 0.32 34.50 -17.34
N ASP A 9 0.99 34.49 -18.49
CA ASP A 9 0.81 35.52 -19.52
C ASP A 9 -0.46 35.28 -20.32
N MET A 10 -1.46 36.15 -20.11
CA MET A 10 -2.74 36.09 -20.83
C MET A 10 -2.64 36.52 -22.31
N LYS A 11 -1.48 37.02 -22.75
CA LYS A 11 -1.27 37.47 -24.15
C LYS A 11 -0.74 36.37 -25.08
N LEU A 12 -0.45 35.17 -24.56
CA LEU A 12 0.04 34.05 -25.37
C LEU A 12 -0.98 33.64 -26.44
N THR A 13 -0.57 33.59 -27.70
CA THR A 13 -1.40 33.04 -28.78
C THR A 13 -1.14 31.55 -28.96
N ARG A 14 -1.96 30.89 -29.78
CA ARG A 14 -1.79 29.46 -30.09
C ARG A 14 -0.50 29.19 -30.86
N GLU A 15 0.03 30.15 -31.61
CA GLU A 15 1.32 30.02 -32.29
C GLU A 15 2.51 30.02 -31.32
N ASP A 16 2.39 30.72 -30.19
CA ASP A 16 3.42 30.79 -29.15
C ASP A 16 3.53 29.49 -28.32
N ILE A 17 2.54 28.59 -28.46
CA ILE A 17 2.45 27.34 -27.69
C ILE A 17 2.85 26.15 -28.58
N LEU A 18 4.11 25.72 -28.46
CA LEU A 18 4.56 24.48 -29.08
C LEU A 18 3.91 23.22 -28.45
N SER A 19 3.56 22.19 -29.20
CA SER A 19 3.10 20.94 -28.56
C SER A 19 4.24 20.24 -27.82
N ARG A 20 3.97 19.59 -26.69
CA ARG A 20 4.93 18.69 -26.05
C ARG A 20 4.93 17.36 -26.80
N THR A 21 5.99 17.06 -27.54
CA THR A 21 6.19 15.77 -28.24
C THR A 21 7.30 14.98 -27.56
N HIS A 22 7.44 13.71 -27.89
CA HIS A 22 8.52 12.89 -27.32
C HIS A 22 9.90 13.45 -27.70
N GLU A 23 10.07 13.85 -28.96
CA GLU A 23 11.32 14.32 -29.54
C GLU A 23 11.78 15.63 -28.90
N ASN A 24 10.89 16.63 -28.84
CA ASN A 24 11.26 17.93 -28.29
C ASN A 24 11.46 17.88 -26.78
N MET A 25 10.67 17.09 -26.04
CA MET A 25 10.87 16.91 -24.60
C MET A 25 12.18 16.19 -24.29
N LYS A 26 12.57 15.20 -25.11
CA LYS A 26 13.84 14.50 -24.98
C LYS A 26 15.04 15.42 -25.22
N GLU A 27 15.00 16.22 -26.29
CA GLU A 27 16.05 17.20 -26.61
C GLU A 27 16.21 18.22 -25.48
N MET A 28 15.10 18.77 -25.01
CA MET A 28 15.02 19.73 -23.90
C MET A 28 15.60 19.21 -22.59
N VAL A 29 15.28 17.96 -22.23
CA VAL A 29 15.85 17.30 -21.04
C VAL A 29 17.34 17.05 -21.24
N SER A 30 17.76 16.63 -22.44
CA SER A 30 19.17 16.39 -22.76
C SER A 30 20.01 17.69 -22.74
N ALA A 31 19.39 18.83 -23.07
CA ALA A 31 19.98 20.16 -23.02
C ALA A 31 19.99 20.78 -21.61
N GLY A 32 19.41 20.12 -20.59
CA GLY A 32 19.35 20.64 -19.23
C GLY A 32 18.34 21.77 -19.00
N GLN A 33 17.51 22.10 -20.00
CA GLN A 33 16.55 23.22 -19.96
C GLN A 33 15.17 22.82 -19.42
N GLY A 34 15.02 21.60 -18.89
CA GLY A 34 13.73 21.08 -18.42
C GLY A 34 13.02 22.01 -17.43
N LYS A 35 13.76 22.59 -16.46
CA LYS A 35 13.19 23.48 -15.43
C LYS A 35 12.53 24.72 -16.03
N GLU A 36 13.13 25.32 -17.05
CA GLU A 36 12.61 26.50 -17.75
C GLU A 36 11.25 26.24 -18.40
N TYR A 37 10.91 24.98 -18.67
CA TYR A 37 9.64 24.58 -19.28
C TYR A 37 8.77 23.73 -18.35
N SER A 38 9.01 23.87 -17.04
CA SER A 38 8.27 23.17 -15.96
C SER A 38 8.34 21.64 -16.09
N VAL A 39 9.50 21.13 -16.51
CA VAL A 39 9.84 19.71 -16.51
C VAL A 39 10.69 19.44 -15.28
N HIS A 40 10.20 18.57 -14.40
CA HIS A 40 10.86 18.22 -13.15
C HIS A 40 11.30 16.76 -13.19
N TYR A 41 12.51 16.49 -12.70
CA TYR A 41 12.92 15.13 -12.41
C TYR A 41 12.17 14.66 -11.17
N VAL A 42 11.47 13.53 -11.29
CA VAL A 42 10.81 12.89 -10.16
C VAL A 42 11.39 11.48 -10.06
N LYS A 43 12.03 11.18 -8.93
CA LYS A 43 12.51 9.83 -8.66
C LYS A 43 11.31 8.88 -8.63
N ASN A 44 11.32 7.89 -9.52
CA ASN A 44 10.28 6.87 -9.57
C ASN A 44 10.83 5.53 -9.09
N ALA A 45 10.45 5.11 -7.88
CA ALA A 45 10.92 3.84 -7.30
C ALA A 45 10.50 2.61 -8.13
N PHE A 46 9.39 2.71 -8.87
CA PHE A 46 8.83 1.58 -9.62
C PHE A 46 9.57 1.26 -10.91
N TRP A 47 10.37 2.20 -11.44
CA TRP A 47 11.19 1.96 -12.65
C TRP A 47 12.30 0.91 -12.45
N LYS A 48 12.63 0.58 -11.20
CA LYS A 48 13.62 -0.46 -10.89
C LYS A 48 13.10 -1.88 -11.11
N PHE A 49 11.78 -2.07 -11.20
CA PHE A 49 11.20 -3.40 -11.36
C PHE A 49 11.05 -3.77 -12.85
N PRO A 50 11.75 -4.83 -13.32
CA PRO A 50 11.60 -5.28 -14.71
C PRO A 50 10.15 -5.71 -14.98
N ASN A 51 9.64 -5.40 -16.18
CA ASN A 51 8.29 -5.72 -16.65
C ASN A 51 7.11 -5.00 -15.95
N LEU A 52 7.37 -3.94 -15.17
CA LEU A 52 6.31 -3.11 -14.58
C LEU A 52 6.01 -1.90 -15.47
N ASN A 53 4.92 -1.96 -16.25
CA ASN A 53 4.44 -0.80 -17.00
C ASN A 53 3.62 0.12 -16.07
N ILE A 54 4.25 1.20 -15.60
CA ILE A 54 3.60 2.14 -14.67
C ILE A 54 2.37 2.84 -15.26
N TYR A 55 2.29 2.96 -16.58
CA TYR A 55 1.14 3.58 -17.26
C TYR A 55 -0.04 2.63 -17.41
N GLU A 56 0.21 1.31 -17.39
CA GLU A 56 -0.83 0.28 -17.31
C GLU A 56 -1.22 -0.05 -15.86
N ALA A 57 -0.38 0.32 -14.89
CA ALA A 57 -0.67 0.23 -13.47
C ALA A 57 -1.72 1.27 -13.02
N CYS A 58 -2.75 1.52 -13.83
CA CYS A 58 -3.98 2.21 -13.43
C CYS A 58 -4.46 1.55 -12.13
N VAL A 59 -4.19 2.19 -11.00
CA VAL A 59 -4.46 1.65 -9.69
C VAL A 59 -5.99 1.65 -9.52
N PRO A 60 -6.68 0.50 -9.56
CA PRO A 60 -8.04 0.47 -9.05
C PRO A 60 -7.98 0.97 -7.61
N ASP A 61 -8.90 1.86 -7.23
CA ASP A 61 -8.94 2.60 -5.95
C ASP A 61 -8.06 1.95 -4.86
N ARG A 62 -7.06 2.68 -4.35
CA ARG A 62 -6.10 2.24 -3.33
C ARG A 62 -6.75 1.41 -2.22
N MET A 63 -7.98 1.77 -1.86
CA MET A 63 -8.82 1.05 -0.91
C MET A 63 -9.10 -0.41 -1.32
N HIS A 64 -9.50 -0.66 -2.56
CA HIS A 64 -9.84 -1.99 -3.06
C HIS A 64 -8.61 -2.89 -3.14
N HIS A 65 -7.48 -2.40 -3.67
CA HIS A 65 -6.30 -3.24 -3.82
C HIS A 65 -5.68 -3.61 -2.46
N ILE A 66 -5.62 -2.66 -1.53
CA ILE A 66 -4.94 -2.88 -0.25
C ILE A 66 -5.86 -3.63 0.73
N ASP A 67 -7.11 -3.19 0.89
CA ASP A 67 -8.03 -3.81 1.87
C ASP A 67 -8.54 -5.18 1.37
N LEU A 68 -9.01 -5.27 0.12
CA LEU A 68 -9.63 -6.49 -0.43
C LEU A 68 -8.64 -7.41 -1.18
N GLY A 69 -7.48 -6.89 -1.58
CA GLY A 69 -6.43 -7.65 -2.23
C GLY A 69 -5.36 -8.11 -1.24
N LEU A 70 -4.41 -7.23 -0.94
CA LEU A 70 -3.20 -7.57 -0.20
C LEU A 70 -3.48 -8.02 1.25
N PHE A 71 -4.28 -7.27 2.00
CA PHE A 71 -4.55 -7.64 3.39
C PHE A 71 -5.41 -8.90 3.50
N LYS A 72 -6.38 -9.07 2.60
CA LYS A 72 -7.12 -10.32 2.48
C LYS A 72 -6.18 -11.50 2.31
N TYR A 73 -5.24 -11.42 1.37
CA TYR A 73 -4.24 -12.45 1.17
C TYR A 73 -3.40 -12.73 2.43
N GLN A 74 -2.94 -11.68 3.12
CA GLN A 74 -2.19 -11.83 4.36
C GLN A 74 -3.00 -12.53 5.47
N LEU A 75 -4.29 -12.21 5.59
CA LEU A 75 -5.18 -12.86 6.55
C LEU A 75 -5.43 -14.34 6.19
N GLU A 76 -5.67 -14.65 4.92
CA GLU A 76 -5.81 -16.02 4.43
C GLU A 76 -4.53 -16.83 4.65
N PHE A 77 -3.37 -16.26 4.32
CA PHE A 77 -2.06 -16.85 4.59
C PHE A 77 -1.86 -17.16 6.08
N THR A 78 -2.26 -16.25 6.95
CA THR A 78 -2.19 -16.44 8.40
C THR A 78 -3.09 -17.59 8.86
N GLN A 79 -4.32 -17.68 8.37
CA GLN A 79 -5.21 -18.80 8.67
C GLN A 79 -4.61 -20.15 8.23
N GLU A 80 -3.94 -20.19 7.09
CA GLU A 80 -3.24 -21.40 6.63
C GLU A 80 -2.06 -21.76 7.52
N ILE A 81 -1.29 -20.78 8.01
CA ILE A 81 -0.23 -21.03 9.03
C ILE A 81 -0.85 -21.63 10.29
N LEU A 82 -1.90 -21.02 10.84
CA LEU A 82 -2.53 -21.49 12.07
C LEU A 82 -3.04 -22.94 11.93
N LYS A 83 -3.62 -23.26 10.77
CA LYS A 83 -4.05 -24.63 10.43
C LYS A 83 -2.87 -25.60 10.31
N LYS A 84 -1.74 -25.18 9.75
CA LYS A 84 -0.54 -26.04 9.66
C LYS A 84 0.07 -26.33 11.04
N VAL A 85 0.10 -25.34 11.93
CA VAL A 85 0.76 -25.46 13.25
C VAL A 85 -0.02 -26.38 14.20
N ARG A 86 -1.32 -26.13 14.43
CA ARG A 86 -2.17 -26.99 15.29
C ARG A 86 -3.62 -27.11 14.79
N GLY A 87 -3.84 -26.96 13.49
CA GLY A 87 -5.16 -27.15 12.90
C GLY A 87 -6.21 -26.15 13.36
N LEU A 88 -7.44 -26.64 13.48
CA LEU A 88 -8.63 -25.84 13.80
C LEU A 88 -8.62 -25.27 15.23
N GLU A 89 -7.79 -25.79 16.14
CA GLU A 89 -7.73 -25.29 17.52
C GLU A 89 -7.11 -23.90 17.60
N LEU A 90 -5.98 -23.68 16.93
CA LEU A 90 -5.34 -22.36 16.87
C LEU A 90 -6.22 -21.33 16.19
N GLN A 91 -6.96 -21.71 15.14
CA GLN A 91 -7.92 -20.82 14.50
C GLN A 91 -9.03 -20.39 15.48
N LYS A 92 -9.52 -21.29 16.34
CA LYS A 92 -10.51 -20.95 17.37
C LYS A 92 -9.93 -20.01 18.42
N ILE A 93 -8.69 -20.24 18.86
CA ILE A 93 -7.99 -19.36 19.81
C ILE A 93 -7.83 -17.97 19.21
N PHE A 94 -7.42 -17.87 17.94
CA PHE A 94 -7.30 -16.59 17.24
C PHE A 94 -8.64 -15.84 17.19
N ASP A 95 -9.71 -16.52 16.76
CA ASP A 95 -11.06 -15.95 16.69
C ASP A 95 -11.58 -15.50 18.08
N GLU A 96 -11.21 -16.22 19.15
CA GLU A 96 -11.59 -15.90 20.52
C GLU A 96 -10.80 -14.69 21.04
N ARG A 97 -9.48 -14.64 20.80
CA ARG A 97 -8.64 -13.49 21.17
C ARG A 97 -9.13 -12.21 20.49
N LEU A 98 -9.47 -12.27 19.21
CA LEU A 98 -10.07 -11.12 18.52
C LEU A 98 -11.36 -10.64 19.21
N ARG A 99 -12.22 -11.56 19.67
CA ARG A 99 -13.46 -11.20 20.38
C ARG A 99 -13.23 -10.58 21.75
N GLN A 100 -12.15 -10.96 22.44
CA GLN A 100 -11.81 -10.45 23.76
C GLN A 100 -11.24 -9.03 23.73
N ILE A 101 -10.81 -8.54 22.55
CA ILE A 101 -10.31 -7.17 22.41
C ILE A 101 -11.45 -6.19 22.73
N PRO A 102 -11.25 -5.28 23.71
CA PRO A 102 -12.27 -4.33 24.13
C PRO A 102 -12.82 -3.51 22.96
N ARG A 103 -14.14 -3.34 22.93
CA ARG A 103 -14.79 -2.53 21.90
C ARG A 103 -14.47 -1.05 22.13
N PHE A 104 -13.65 -0.48 21.26
CA PHE A 104 -13.43 0.97 21.20
C PHE A 104 -14.45 1.64 20.27
N PRO A 105 -14.86 2.90 20.55
CA PRO A 105 -15.68 3.68 19.64
C PRO A 105 -15.06 3.72 18.24
N GLY A 106 -15.82 3.31 17.23
CA GLY A 106 -15.36 3.25 15.84
C GLY A 106 -14.68 1.94 15.41
N LEU A 107 -14.59 0.92 16.27
CA LEU A 107 -14.14 -0.42 15.90
C LEU A 107 -15.35 -1.37 15.77
N LYS A 108 -15.67 -1.80 14.55
CA LYS A 108 -16.68 -2.85 14.32
C LYS A 108 -15.98 -4.20 14.21
N LEU A 109 -16.07 -5.01 15.26
CA LEU A 109 -15.56 -6.38 15.26
C LEU A 109 -16.61 -7.35 14.75
N LEU A 110 -16.21 -8.19 13.79
CA LEU A 110 -17.02 -9.32 13.34
C LEU A 110 -16.92 -10.45 14.36
N SER A 111 -18.04 -11.09 14.66
CA SER A 111 -18.12 -12.15 15.67
C SER A 111 -17.40 -13.44 15.28
N LYS A 112 -17.02 -13.61 14.01
CA LYS A 112 -16.35 -14.81 13.48
C LYS A 112 -15.43 -14.46 12.30
N VAL A 113 -14.13 -14.35 12.51
CA VAL A 113 -13.17 -14.07 11.43
C VAL A 113 -12.86 -15.32 10.61
N GLY A 114 -12.78 -16.50 11.24
CA GLY A 114 -12.50 -17.78 10.56
C GLY A 114 -13.61 -18.38 9.68
N GLN A 115 -14.84 -17.82 9.65
CA GLN A 115 -16.00 -18.44 8.96
C GLN A 115 -16.65 -17.57 7.88
N LEU A 116 -16.14 -16.36 7.59
CA LEU A 116 -16.86 -15.42 6.72
C LEU A 116 -16.40 -15.49 5.27
N LYS A 117 -17.29 -16.04 4.44
CA LYS A 117 -17.13 -16.17 2.98
C LYS A 117 -17.13 -14.82 2.26
N VAL A 118 -17.55 -13.73 2.91
CA VAL A 118 -17.57 -12.38 2.36
C VAL A 118 -17.29 -11.37 3.48
N MET A 119 -16.25 -10.57 3.31
CA MET A 119 -15.85 -9.46 4.19
C MET A 119 -15.76 -8.18 3.38
N THR A 120 -16.20 -7.06 3.94
CA THR A 120 -16.08 -5.75 3.30
C THR A 120 -14.69 -5.15 3.53
N ALA A 121 -14.29 -4.18 2.70
CA ALA A 121 -13.05 -3.42 2.91
C ALA A 121 -13.01 -2.74 4.30
N SER A 122 -14.17 -2.36 4.86
CA SER A 122 -14.24 -1.80 6.22
C SER A 122 -13.90 -2.84 7.29
N ASP A 123 -14.33 -4.07 7.11
CA ASP A 123 -14.08 -5.13 8.08
C ASP A 123 -12.60 -5.50 8.12
N TYR A 124 -11.96 -5.62 6.94
CA TYR A 124 -10.52 -5.84 6.84
C TYR A 124 -9.73 -4.73 7.54
N ARG A 125 -10.12 -3.46 7.37
CA ARG A 125 -9.50 -2.32 8.08
C ARG A 125 -9.66 -2.41 9.60
N HIS A 126 -10.79 -2.92 10.09
CA HIS A 126 -10.97 -3.13 11.53
C HIS A 126 -10.10 -4.27 12.03
N ILE A 127 -10.02 -5.40 11.31
CA ILE A 127 -9.15 -6.53 11.67
C ILE A 127 -7.68 -6.12 11.65
N MET A 128 -7.22 -5.39 10.62
CA MET A 128 -5.84 -4.94 10.49
C MET A 128 -5.32 -4.19 11.72
N LYS A 129 -6.18 -3.38 12.35
CA LYS A 129 -5.85 -2.62 13.56
C LYS A 129 -5.64 -3.50 14.79
N ILE A 130 -6.23 -4.69 14.81
CA ILE A 130 -6.29 -5.54 16.02
C ILE A 130 -5.64 -6.91 15.86
N ALA A 131 -5.33 -7.33 14.63
CA ALA A 131 -4.81 -8.66 14.32
C ALA A 131 -3.52 -8.98 15.06
N ILE A 132 -2.61 -8.00 15.18
CA ILE A 132 -1.33 -8.16 15.90
C ILE A 132 -1.58 -8.60 17.35
N PHE A 133 -2.53 -7.98 18.05
CA PHE A 133 -2.82 -8.33 19.46
C PHE A 133 -3.40 -9.73 19.61
N ALA A 134 -4.10 -10.24 18.60
CA ALA A 134 -4.62 -11.60 18.63
C ALA A 134 -3.55 -12.64 18.25
N LEU A 135 -2.60 -12.26 17.39
CA LEU A 135 -1.49 -13.12 16.96
C LEU A 135 -0.34 -13.18 17.96
N ASP A 136 -0.16 -12.14 18.77
CA ASP A 136 0.95 -12.06 19.71
C ASP A 136 0.96 -13.27 20.65
N GLU A 137 2.11 -13.94 20.74
CA GLU A 137 2.29 -15.19 21.49
C GLU A 137 1.20 -16.25 21.25
N ILE A 138 0.66 -16.36 20.03
CA ILE A 138 -0.40 -17.33 19.73
C ILE A 138 0.10 -18.77 19.65
N PHE A 139 1.36 -18.96 19.27
CA PHE A 139 2.08 -20.23 19.37
C PHE A 139 3.57 -19.97 19.63
N SER A 140 4.24 -20.92 20.30
CA SER A 140 5.60 -20.75 20.83
C SER A 140 6.62 -21.73 20.27
N GLU A 141 6.20 -22.61 19.34
CA GLU A 141 7.06 -23.67 18.79
C GLU A 141 7.91 -23.16 17.62
N GLU A 142 9.11 -23.74 17.47
CA GLU A 142 9.96 -23.64 16.27
C GLU A 142 9.22 -24.24 15.06
N ASN A 143 8.32 -23.44 14.51
CA ASN A 143 7.67 -23.71 13.24
C ASN A 143 8.47 -23.08 12.11
N GLU A 144 8.15 -23.46 10.87
CA GLU A 144 8.72 -22.83 9.67
C GLU A 144 8.58 -21.30 9.67
N ILE A 145 7.53 -20.78 10.32
CA ILE A 145 7.33 -19.36 10.59
C ILE A 145 7.02 -19.20 12.08
N THR A 146 7.83 -18.39 12.77
CA THR A 146 7.60 -18.07 14.17
C THR A 146 6.49 -17.04 14.34
N CYS A 147 5.83 -17.05 15.50
CA CYS A 147 4.82 -16.04 15.85
C CYS A 147 5.41 -14.61 15.79
N LYS A 148 6.69 -14.45 16.16
CA LYS A 148 7.40 -13.17 16.07
C LYS A 148 7.53 -12.68 14.62
N GLU A 149 7.99 -13.54 13.71
CA GLU A 149 8.10 -13.20 12.28
C GLU A 149 6.74 -12.84 11.68
N LEU A 150 5.69 -13.57 12.06
CA LEU A 150 4.32 -13.26 11.65
C LEU A 150 3.88 -11.88 12.17
N CYS A 151 4.13 -11.56 13.43
CA CYS A 151 3.82 -10.24 14.00
C CYS A 151 4.64 -9.12 13.34
N GLU A 152 5.91 -9.37 13.00
CA GLU A 152 6.75 -8.44 12.25
C GLU A 152 6.19 -8.18 10.83
N LEU A 153 5.70 -9.22 10.15
CA LEU A 153 5.04 -9.09 8.85
C LEU A 153 3.80 -8.18 8.93
N TYR A 154 2.94 -8.38 9.94
CA TYR A 154 1.80 -7.49 10.19
C TYR A 154 2.22 -6.07 10.55
N THR A 155 3.29 -5.91 11.31
CA THR A 155 3.83 -4.58 11.65
C THR A 155 4.32 -3.85 10.42
N LYS A 156 5.08 -4.52 9.54
CA LYS A 156 5.54 -3.96 8.26
C LYS A 156 4.36 -3.61 7.36
N PHE A 157 3.34 -4.47 7.28
CA PHE A 157 2.14 -4.19 6.51
C PHE A 157 1.38 -2.97 7.05
N ASN A 158 1.19 -2.85 8.36
CA ASN A 158 0.51 -1.71 8.97
C ASN A 158 1.26 -0.39 8.73
N LYS A 159 2.60 -0.41 8.73
CA LYS A 159 3.42 0.74 8.35
C LYS A 159 3.21 1.12 6.88
N MET A 160 3.32 0.15 5.97
CA MET A 160 3.08 0.35 4.54
C MET A 160 1.66 0.87 4.28
N TYR A 161 0.65 0.32 4.96
CA TYR A 161 -0.74 0.76 4.89
C TYR A 161 -0.90 2.21 5.32
N THR A 162 -0.34 2.57 6.47
CA THR A 162 -0.40 3.93 7.02
C THR A 162 0.28 4.91 6.07
N MET A 163 1.44 4.52 5.53
CA MET A 163 2.11 5.28 4.48
C MET A 163 1.15 5.44 3.32
N SER A 164 0.70 4.39 2.63
CA SER A 164 -0.13 4.45 1.40
C SER A 164 -1.35 5.39 1.42
N ARG A 165 -1.86 5.73 2.61
CA ARG A 165 -2.99 6.63 2.85
C ARG A 165 -2.60 8.11 2.99
N GLN A 166 -1.31 8.43 3.11
CA GLN A 166 -0.83 9.80 3.11
C GLN A 166 -1.07 10.43 1.73
N GLU A 167 -1.39 11.72 1.73
CA GLU A 167 -1.62 12.50 0.50
C GLU A 167 -0.31 12.81 -0.24
N SER A 168 0.82 12.84 0.48
CA SER A 168 2.16 13.11 -0.04
C SER A 168 3.22 12.34 0.74
N TYR A 169 4.35 12.05 0.08
CA TYR A 169 5.52 11.39 0.68
C TYR A 169 6.79 12.15 0.30
N THR A 170 7.79 12.10 1.17
CA THR A 170 9.15 12.56 0.90
C THR A 170 9.96 11.46 0.20
N GLU A 171 10.99 11.84 -0.56
CA GLU A 171 11.90 10.86 -1.19
C GLU A 171 12.60 9.96 -0.16
N ASN A 172 12.87 10.49 1.04
CA ASN A 172 13.46 9.72 2.14
C ASN A 172 12.52 8.61 2.64
N GLU A 173 11.22 8.87 2.68
CA GLU A 173 10.21 7.86 3.05
C GLU A 173 10.11 6.76 1.99
N LEU A 174 10.33 7.08 0.71
CA LEU A 174 10.35 6.09 -0.38
C LEU A 174 11.59 5.19 -0.35
N ASN A 175 12.73 5.70 0.12
CA ASN A 175 13.98 4.93 0.21
C ASN A 175 13.89 3.76 1.20
N ILE A 176 12.87 3.71 2.06
CA ILE A 176 12.62 2.58 2.97
C ILE A 176 12.23 1.30 2.19
N PHE A 177 11.76 1.44 0.96
CA PHE A 177 11.35 0.34 0.09
C PHE A 177 12.38 -0.03 -0.98
N GLU A 178 13.53 0.67 -1.02
CA GLU A 178 14.69 0.32 -1.86
C GLU A 178 15.63 -0.67 -1.15
#